data_AF-A0A7T1MNA3-F1
#
_entry.id   AF-A0A7T1MNA3-F1
#
_cell.length_a   1.000
_cell.length_b   1.000
_cell.length_c   1.000
_cell.angle_alpha   90.00
_cell.angle_beta   90.00
_cell.angle_gamma   90.00
#
_symmetry.space_group_name_H-M   'P 1'
#
loop_
_entity.id
_entity.type
_entity.pdbx_description
1 polymer ?
#
loop_
_entity_poly.entity_id
_entity_poly.type
_entity_poly.pdbx_seq_one_letter_code
_entity_poly.pdbx_strand_id
1 'polypeptide(L)' 'MSTPPAGIPEADWLSWPPVARQCILVQQQENDEPRSQLTALASELASLR' A
#
# COMPACT_ATOMS: atom_id res chain seq x y z
N MET A 1 5.19 4.61 15.47
CA MET A 1 3.74 4.35 15.32
C MET A 1 3.51 4.01 13.86
N SER A 2 2.80 2.92 13.54
CA SER A 2 2.59 2.51 12.14
C SER A 2 1.67 3.49 11.42
N THR A 3 2.11 3.98 10.25
CA THR A 3 1.37 4.94 9.44
C THR A 3 0.04 4.34 8.94
N PRO A 4 -1.06 5.09 8.94
CA PRO A 4 -2.32 4.62 8.36
C PRO A 4 -2.17 4.37 6.85
N PRO A 5 -2.90 3.38 6.30
CA PRO A 5 -3.07 3.23 4.86
C PRO A 5 -3.53 4.53 4.20
N ALA A 6 -3.15 4.73 2.93
CA ALA A 6 -3.59 5.87 2.15
C ALA A 6 -5.13 5.98 2.15
N GLY A 7 -5.65 7.16 2.50
CA GLY A 7 -7.09 7.42 2.53
C GLY A 7 -7.80 7.06 3.85
N ILE A 8 -7.08 6.56 4.87
CA ILE A 8 -7.66 6.29 6.19
C ILE A 8 -7.18 7.35 7.19
N PRO A 9 -8.10 8.11 7.84
CA PRO A 9 -7.73 9.02 8.92
C PRO A 9 -7.04 8.29 10.08
N GLU A 10 -6.06 8.93 10.71
CA GLU A 10 -5.30 8.29 11.79
C GLU A 10 -6.17 7.89 12.98
N ALA A 11 -7.18 8.69 13.34
CA ALA A 11 -8.12 8.38 14.41
C ALA A 11 -8.91 7.08 14.12
N ASP A 12 -9.38 6.92 12.87
CA ASP A 12 -10.10 5.73 12.45
C ASP A 12 -9.17 4.53 12.40
N TRP A 13 -7.94 4.70 11.90
CA TRP A 13 -6.93 3.66 11.89
C TRP A 13 -6.61 3.15 13.30
N LEU A 14 -6.39 4.05 14.26
CA LEU A 14 -6.08 3.68 15.64
C LEU A 14 -7.25 3.00 16.36
N SER A 15 -8.49 3.22 15.90
CA SER A 15 -9.68 2.52 16.41
C SER A 15 -9.75 1.04 16.00
N TRP A 16 -9.00 0.64 14.97
CA TRP A 16 -9.03 -0.74 14.49
C TRP A 16 -8.26 -1.69 15.42
N PRO A 17 -8.72 -2.95 15.55
CA PRO A 17 -8.01 -3.96 16.31
C PRO A 17 -6.54 -4.10 15.86
N PRO A 18 -5.57 -4.24 16.77
CA PRO A 18 -4.15 -4.34 16.42
C PRO A 18 -3.84 -5.43 15.38
N VAL A 19 -4.51 -6.57 15.47
CA VAL A 19 -4.34 -7.69 14.51
C VAL A 19 -4.81 -7.32 13.10
N ALA A 20 -5.92 -6.59 12.99
CA ALA A 20 -6.42 -6.11 11.70
C ALA A 20 -5.43 -5.10 11.10
N ARG A 21 -4.91 -4.19 11.92
CA ARG A 21 -3.88 -3.25 11.48
C ARG A 21 -2.63 -3.95 10.98
N GLN A 22 -2.16 -4.97 11.71
CA GLN A 22 -0.99 -5.74 11.32
C GLN A 22 -1.21 -6.52 10.03
N CYS A 23 -2.37 -7.12 9.84
CA CYS A 23 -2.74 -7.80 8.60
C CYS A 23 -2.67 -6.87 7.38
N ILE A 24 -3.26 -5.67 7.48
CA ILE A 24 -3.22 -4.68 6.39
C ILE A 24 -1.80 -4.21 6.10
N LEU A 25 -0.97 -3.98 7.12
CA LEU A 25 0.42 -3.58 6.92
C LEU A 25 1.23 -4.65 6.19
N VAL A 26 1.04 -5.92 6.54
CA VAL A 26 1.67 -7.05 5.84
C VAL A 26 1.21 -7.10 4.39
N GLN A 27 -0.10 -6.96 4.14
CA GLN A 27 -0.64 -6.92 2.78
C GLN A 27 -0.11 -5.74 1.95
N GLN A 28 0.16 -4.59 2.57
CA GLN A 28 0.78 -3.47 1.87
C GLN A 28 2.21 -3.79 1.44
N GLN A 29 3.00 -4.39 2.33
CA GLN A 29 4.36 -4.81 2.00
C GLN A 29 4.38 -5.85 0.86
N GLU A 30 3.43 -6.79 0.86
CA GLU A 30 3.28 -7.75 -0.23
C GLU A 30 2.91 -7.09 -1.56
N ASN A 31 2.25 -5.94 -1.53
CA ASN A 31 1.86 -5.18 -2.73
C ASN A 31 2.96 -4.23 -3.23
N ASP A 32 4.01 -3.95 -2.47
CA ASP A 32 5.04 -2.98 -2.88
C ASP A 32 5.79 -3.44 -4.13
N GLU A 33 6.21 -4.70 -4.18
CA GLU A 33 6.91 -5.29 -5.32
C GLU A 33 6.05 -5.30 -6.61
N PRO A 34 4.82 -5.86 -6.62
CA PRO A 34 3.99 -5.83 -7.82
C PRO A 34 3.62 -4.41 -8.25
N ARG A 35 3.45 -3.46 -7.31
CA ARG A 35 3.24 -2.05 -7.66
C ARG A 35 4.46 -1.44 -8.36
N SER A 36 5.67 -1.77 -7.90
CA SER A 36 6.92 -1.35 -8.54
C SER A 36 7.00 -1.87 -9.97
N GLN A 37 6.77 -3.18 -10.16
CA GLN A 37 6.78 -3.83 -11.48
C GLN A 37 5.75 -3.22 -12.43
N LEU A 38 4.51 -3.03 -11.97
CA LEU A 38 3.45 -2.41 -12.77
C LEU A 38 3.80 -0.97 -13.17
N THR A 39 4.44 -0.21 -12.27
CA THR A 39 4.87 1.17 -12.56
C THR A 39 5.98 1.20 -13.61
N ALA A 40 6.94 0.27 -13.53
CA ALA A 40 7.99 0.12 -14.53
C ALA A 40 7.42 -0.22 -15.91
N LEU A 41 6.56 -1.24 -15.99
CA LEU A 41 5.90 -1.64 -17.23
C LEU A 41 5.05 -0.52 -17.84
N ALA A 42 4.32 0.22 -17.02
CA ALA A 42 3.53 1.36 -17.49
C ALA A 42 4.42 2.46 -18.08
N SER A 43 5.60 2.69 -17.49
CA SER A 43 6.59 3.67 -17.98
C SER A 43 7.24 3.24 -19.30
N GLU A 44 7.57 1.96 -19.42
CA GLU A 44 8.08 1.37 -20.68
C GLU A 44 7.03 1.49 -21.80
N LEU A 45 5.78 1.14 -21.51
CA LEU A 45 4.69 1.24 -22.48
C LEU A 45 4.40 2.69 -22.89
N ALA A 46 4.52 3.64 -21.97
CA ALA A 46 4.41 5.06 -22.28
C ALA A 46 5.55 5.56 -23.18
N SER A 47 6.75 4.99 -23.06
CA SER A 47 7.92 5.35 -23.87
C SER A 47 7.88 4.80 -25.29
N LEU A 48 7.03 3.79 -25.55
CA LEU A 48 6.84 3.15 -26.86
C LEU A 48 5.71 3.76 -27.69
N ARG A 49 4.91 4.67 -27.10
CA ARG A 49 3.85 5.43 -27.80
C ARG A 49 4.38 6.73 -28.38
#